data_AF-A0A0X8I8H2-F1
#
_entry.id   AF-A0A0X8I8H2-F1
#
_cell.length_a   1.000
_cell.length_b   1.000
_cell.length_c   1.000
_cell.angle_alpha   90.00
_cell.angle_beta   90.00
_cell.angle_gamma   90.00
#
_symmetry.space_group_name_H-M   'P 1'
#
loop_
_entity.id
_entity.type
_entity.pdbx_description
1 polymer ?
#
loop_
_entity_poly.entity_id
_entity_poly.type
_entity_poly.pdbx_seq_one_letter_code
_entity_poly.pdbx_strand_id
1 'polypeptide(L)'
;MLAMDGCNELYDRLVETREKIKDLEGSLKDILDDLRKVINAEANLISCLRLHAPDYFSQLEEASTEGLQLGGDVSLDVNVKPDDCARVRQLLVHASSLEASLTFQMAETSAVIRNEIIRLAGLVALCRHFEPELSESVGNDILYPLLSKYLSI
;
A
#
# COMPACT_ATOMS: atom_id res chain seq x y z
N MET A 1 -22.36 -22.19 -33.38
CA MET A 1 -21.47 -21.02 -33.55
C MET A 1 -21.62 -19.98 -32.44
N LEU A 2 -22.81 -19.69 -31.90
CA LEU A 2 -23.02 -18.69 -30.83
C LEU A 2 -22.33 -18.98 -29.47
N ALA A 3 -22.02 -20.24 -29.14
CA ALA A 3 -21.39 -20.58 -27.86
C ALA A 3 -19.86 -20.34 -27.81
N MET A 4 -19.17 -20.30 -28.96
CA MET A 4 -17.73 -20.00 -29.02
C MET A 4 -17.45 -18.51 -28.86
N ASP A 5 -18.33 -17.64 -29.37
CA ASP A 5 -18.19 -16.17 -29.26
C ASP A 5 -18.28 -15.70 -27.80
N GLY A 6 -19.26 -16.20 -27.05
CA GLY A 6 -19.39 -15.88 -25.63
C GLY A 6 -18.25 -16.44 -24.77
N CYS A 7 -17.51 -17.45 -25.26
CA CYS A 7 -16.36 -17.96 -24.54
C CYS A 7 -15.10 -17.12 -24.75
N ASN A 8 -14.88 -16.65 -25.98
CA ASN A 8 -13.79 -15.74 -26.30
C ASN A 8 -13.94 -14.41 -25.54
N GLU A 9 -15.17 -13.89 -25.41
CA GLU A 9 -15.44 -12.70 -24.60
C GLU A 9 -15.07 -12.90 -23.12
N LEU A 10 -15.39 -14.05 -22.53
CA LEU A 10 -15.00 -14.38 -21.15
C LEU A 10 -13.48 -14.51 -21.01
N TYR A 11 -12.81 -15.04 -22.02
CA TYR A 11 -11.36 -15.14 -22.06
C TYR A 11 -10.70 -13.76 -22.14
N ASP A 12 -11.18 -12.86 -23.02
CA ASP A 12 -10.68 -11.49 -23.14
C ASP A 12 -10.85 -10.73 -21.83
N ARG A 13 -12.01 -10.86 -21.17
CA ARG A 13 -12.24 -10.29 -19.83
C ARG A 13 -11.29 -10.86 -18.78
N LEU A 14 -10.97 -12.15 -18.84
CA LEU A 14 -10.00 -12.76 -17.93
C LEU A 14 -8.60 -12.19 -18.15
N VAL A 15 -8.19 -11.96 -19.40
CA VAL A 15 -6.90 -11.32 -19.72
C VAL A 15 -6.87 -9.89 -19.19
N GLU A 16 -7.91 -9.09 -19.45
CA GLU A 16 -8.00 -7.72 -18.94
C GLU A 16 -7.96 -7.67 -17.41
N THR A 17 -8.72 -8.54 -16.74
CA THR A 17 -8.75 -8.64 -15.27
C THR A 17 -7.36 -8.99 -14.72
N ARG A 18 -6.61 -9.86 -15.39
CA ARG A 18 -5.25 -10.23 -14.98
C ARG A 18 -4.26 -9.07 -15.11
N GLU A 19 -4.34 -8.27 -16.16
CA GLU A 19 -3.49 -7.07 -16.28
C GLU A 19 -3.83 -6.06 -15.18
N LYS A 20 -5.11 -5.84 -14.89
CA LYS A 20 -5.53 -5.00 -13.75
C LYS A 20 -4.99 -5.49 -12.42
N ILE A 21 -5.02 -6.80 -12.16
CA ILE A 21 -4.44 -7.40 -10.95
C ILE A 21 -2.95 -7.07 -10.84
N LYS A 22 -2.17 -7.22 -11.92
CA LYS A 22 -0.73 -6.89 -11.90
C LYS A 22 -0.48 -5.41 -11.59
N ASP A 23 -1.29 -4.52 -12.19
CA ASP A 23 -1.18 -3.08 -11.93
C ASP A 23 -1.50 -2.74 -10.47
N LEU A 24 -2.53 -3.38 -9.89
CA LEU A 24 -2.89 -3.24 -8.47
C LEU A 24 -1.78 -3.78 -7.56
N GLU A 25 -1.22 -4.95 -7.85
CA GLU A 25 -0.11 -5.54 -7.10
C GLU A 25 1.13 -4.64 -7.12
N GLY A 26 1.49 -4.11 -8.28
CA GLY A 26 2.59 -3.16 -8.43
C GLY A 26 2.36 -1.88 -7.61
N SER A 27 1.15 -1.32 -7.72
CA SER A 27 0.77 -0.11 -6.96
C SER A 27 0.76 -0.33 -5.45
N LEU A 28 0.24 -1.47 -4.99
CA LEU A 28 0.23 -1.85 -3.57
C LEU A 28 1.66 -2.00 -3.04
N LYS A 29 2.53 -2.66 -3.81
CA LYS A 29 3.95 -2.81 -3.47
C LYS A 29 4.64 -1.46 -3.31
N ASP A 30 4.41 -0.52 -4.23
CA ASP A 30 4.97 0.83 -4.15
C ASP A 30 4.53 1.57 -2.87
N ILE A 31 3.26 1.43 -2.48
CA ILE A 31 2.76 2.02 -1.22
C ILE A 31 3.41 1.36 -0.01
N LEU A 32 3.56 0.03 0.00
CA LEU A 32 4.19 -0.70 1.11
C LEU A 32 5.67 -0.34 1.26
N ASP A 33 6.40 -0.16 0.15
CA ASP A 33 7.78 0.29 0.16
C ASP A 33 7.92 1.72 0.72
N ASP A 34 6.99 2.62 0.39
CA ASP A 34 6.96 3.97 0.96
C ASP A 34 6.57 3.97 2.45
N LEU A 35 5.62 3.15 2.88
CA LEU A 35 5.30 2.95 4.30
C LEU A 35 6.53 2.49 5.09
N ARG A 36 7.33 1.58 4.53
CA ARG A 36 8.56 1.12 5.17
C ARG A 36 9.58 2.24 5.34
N LYS A 37 9.69 3.15 4.37
CA LYS A 37 10.55 4.35 4.50
C LYS A 37 10.06 5.25 5.63
N VAL A 38 8.74 5.47 5.72
CA VAL A 38 8.13 6.27 6.80
C VAL A 38 8.46 5.66 8.16
N ILE A 39 8.17 4.38 8.38
CA ILE A 39 8.43 3.70 9.66
C ILE A 39 9.90 3.83 10.09
N ASN A 40 10.84 3.66 9.15
CA ASN A 40 12.27 3.80 9.43
C ASN A 40 12.64 5.24 9.81
N ALA A 41 12.08 6.23 9.12
CA ALA A 41 12.32 7.65 9.40
C ALA A 41 11.77 8.06 10.76
N GLU A 42 10.58 7.57 11.12
CA GLU A 42 9.96 7.84 12.40
C GLU A 42 10.76 7.27 13.56
N ALA A 43 11.37 6.09 13.42
CA ALA A 43 12.22 5.52 14.47
C ALA A 43 13.36 6.47 14.86
N ASN A 44 13.98 7.14 13.87
CA ASN A 44 15.04 8.12 14.10
C ASN A 44 14.49 9.38 14.81
N LEU A 45 13.35 9.91 14.36
CA LEU A 45 12.75 11.11 14.95
C LEU A 45 12.20 10.85 16.37
N ILE A 46 11.63 9.68 16.61
CA ILE A 46 11.22 9.24 17.95
C ILE A 46 12.43 9.12 18.87
N SER A 47 13.57 8.64 18.37
CA SER A 47 14.82 8.61 19.14
C SER A 47 15.28 10.03 19.54
N CYS A 48 15.26 10.99 18.61
CA CYS A 48 15.51 12.41 18.89
C CYS A 48 14.58 12.95 19.98
N LEU A 49 13.28 12.69 19.89
CA LEU A 49 12.31 13.16 20.89
C LEU A 49 12.48 12.48 22.24
N ARG A 50 12.81 11.19 22.30
CA ARG A 50 13.10 10.51 23.58
C ARG A 50 14.34 11.08 24.28
N LEU A 51 15.33 11.53 23.51
CA LEU A 51 16.54 12.15 24.05
C LEU A 51 16.28 13.56 24.59
N HIS A 52 15.52 14.37 23.86
CA HIS A 52 15.40 15.81 24.14
C HIS A 52 14.07 16.22 24.79
N ALA A 53 13.04 15.40 24.68
CA ALA A 53 11.70 15.63 25.24
C ALA A 53 11.12 14.31 25.79
N PRO A 54 11.76 13.68 26.80
CA PRO A 54 11.37 12.35 27.28
C PRO A 54 9.92 12.28 27.79
N ASP A 55 9.41 13.38 28.34
CA ASP A 55 8.03 13.46 28.82
C ASP A 55 7.00 13.58 27.69
N TYR A 56 7.42 13.82 26.43
CA TYR A 56 6.50 13.95 25.29
C TYR A 56 5.64 12.69 25.10
N PHE A 57 6.21 11.51 25.32
CA PHE A 57 5.49 10.23 25.17
C PHE A 57 4.80 9.77 26.46
N SER A 58 4.97 10.47 27.58
CA SER A 58 4.41 10.06 28.87
C SER A 58 2.87 10.05 28.91
N GLN A 59 2.21 10.70 27.95
CA GLN A 59 0.76 10.81 27.83
C GLN A 59 0.16 9.99 26.68
N LEU A 60 0.98 9.28 25.90
CA LEU A 60 0.51 8.42 24.82
C LEU A 60 0.25 7.02 25.37
N GLU A 61 -1.00 6.71 25.70
CA GLU A 61 -1.43 5.33 25.92
C GLU A 61 -1.10 4.51 24.66
N GLU A 62 -0.51 3.33 24.83
CA GLU A 62 -0.12 2.43 23.74
C GLU A 62 -1.36 2.08 22.89
N ALA A 63 -1.55 2.77 21.77
CA ALA A 63 -2.53 2.40 20.78
C ALA A 63 -2.14 1.03 20.20
N SER A 64 -3.07 0.07 20.27
CA SER A 64 -2.84 -1.31 19.88
C SER A 64 -2.33 -1.42 18.45
N THR A 65 -1.23 -2.15 18.27
CA THR A 65 -0.68 -2.53 16.97
C THR A 65 -1.49 -3.67 16.33
N GLU A 66 -2.78 -3.43 16.03
CA GLU A 66 -3.48 -4.31 15.10
C GLU A 66 -2.90 -4.06 13.71
N GLY A 67 -1.86 -4.83 13.38
CA GLY A 67 -1.21 -4.80 12.09
C GLY A 67 -2.17 -5.22 10.98
N LEU A 68 -2.12 -4.50 9.87
CA LEU A 68 -2.81 -4.83 8.63
C LEU A 68 -2.38 -6.25 8.20
N GLN A 69 -3.27 -7.23 8.35
CA GLN A 69 -3.01 -8.59 7.85
C GLN A 69 -3.19 -8.58 6.34
N LEU A 70 -2.08 -8.45 5.62
CA LEU A 70 -2.04 -8.62 4.17
C LEU A 70 -2.38 -10.08 3.84
N GLY A 71 -3.53 -10.28 3.20
CA GLY A 71 -4.03 -11.58 2.77
C GLY A 71 -3.06 -12.27 1.80
N GLY A 72 -2.98 -13.60 1.93
CA GLY A 72 -1.96 -14.45 1.32
C GLY A 72 -1.87 -14.40 -0.20
N ASP A 73 -0.67 -14.76 -0.65
CA ASP A 73 -0.22 -14.84 -2.04
C ASP A 73 -1.10 -15.82 -2.85
N VAL A 74 -1.88 -15.31 -3.80
CA VAL A 74 -2.70 -16.15 -4.69
C VAL A 74 -2.20 -15.99 -6.13
N SER A 75 -1.22 -16.82 -6.48
CA SER A 75 -0.70 -16.90 -7.85
C SER A 75 -1.74 -17.53 -8.78
N LEU A 76 -2.17 -16.77 -9.77
CA LEU A 76 -3.08 -17.18 -10.85
C LEU A 76 -2.29 -17.75 -12.05
N ASP A 77 -1.38 -18.70 -11.83
CA ASP A 77 -0.65 -19.29 -12.96
C ASP A 77 -1.45 -20.42 -13.61
N VAL A 78 -2.22 -20.08 -14.65
CA VAL A 78 -2.84 -21.09 -15.50
C VAL A 78 -2.88 -20.61 -16.95
N ASN A 79 -2.01 -21.22 -17.76
CA ASN A 79 -1.94 -21.15 -19.21
C ASN A 79 -3.17 -21.89 -19.81
N VAL A 80 -4.33 -21.23 -19.85
CA VAL A 80 -5.61 -21.81 -20.30
C VAL A 80 -5.93 -21.43 -21.74
N LYS A 81 -6.34 -22.41 -22.54
CA LYS A 81 -6.84 -22.18 -23.90
C LYS A 81 -8.32 -21.77 -23.87
N PRO A 82 -8.79 -20.92 -24.79
CA PRO A 82 -10.17 -20.44 -24.86
C PRO A 82 -11.24 -21.55 -24.97
N ASP A 83 -10.84 -22.75 -25.43
CA ASP A 83 -11.76 -23.85 -25.74
C ASP A 83 -12.39 -24.51 -24.49
N ASP A 84 -11.84 -24.30 -23.29
CA ASP A 84 -12.37 -24.82 -22.02
C ASP A 84 -13.17 -23.76 -21.27
N CYS A 85 -14.40 -23.52 -21.75
CA CYS A 85 -15.21 -22.39 -21.28
C CYS A 85 -15.60 -22.43 -19.80
N ALA A 86 -15.82 -23.64 -19.27
CA ALA A 86 -16.13 -23.80 -17.85
C ALA A 86 -14.94 -23.37 -16.97
N ARG A 87 -13.73 -23.74 -17.39
CA ARG A 87 -12.49 -23.34 -16.71
C ARG A 87 -12.19 -21.85 -16.85
N VAL A 88 -12.39 -21.27 -18.03
CA VAL A 88 -12.27 -19.81 -18.24
C VAL A 88 -13.21 -19.05 -17.30
N ARG A 89 -14.47 -19.49 -17.19
CA ARG A 89 -15.44 -18.87 -16.29
C ARG A 89 -15.03 -18.99 -14.82
N GLN A 90 -14.54 -20.16 -14.39
CA GLN A 90 -14.06 -20.35 -13.02
C GLN A 90 -12.86 -19.43 -12.71
N LEU A 91 -11.90 -19.35 -13.63
CA LEU A 91 -10.75 -18.47 -13.47
C LEU A 91 -11.13 -17.00 -13.46
N LEU A 92 -12.11 -16.59 -14.28
CA LEU A 92 -12.62 -15.22 -14.27
C LEU A 92 -13.24 -14.86 -12.93
N VAL A 93 -14.08 -15.73 -12.36
CA VAL A 93 -14.66 -15.50 -11.02
C VAL A 93 -13.58 -15.35 -9.96
N HIS A 94 -12.57 -16.23 -9.99
CA HIS A 94 -11.45 -16.14 -9.07
C HIS A 94 -10.63 -14.85 -9.26
N ALA A 95 -10.31 -14.49 -10.51
CA ALA A 95 -9.58 -13.26 -10.83
C ALA A 95 -10.34 -12.02 -10.38
N SER A 96 -11.64 -11.91 -10.67
CA SER A 96 -12.46 -10.78 -10.21
C SER A 96 -12.55 -10.70 -8.69
N SER A 97 -12.57 -11.84 -7.98
CA SER A 97 -12.51 -11.84 -6.51
C SER A 97 -11.18 -11.31 -6.00
N LEU A 98 -10.05 -11.69 -6.63
CA LEU A 98 -8.73 -11.20 -6.27
C LEU A 98 -8.57 -9.71 -6.57
N GLU A 99 -9.02 -9.26 -7.75
CA GLU A 99 -9.05 -7.84 -8.13
C GLU A 99 -9.82 -7.00 -7.08
N ALA A 100 -11.00 -7.46 -6.65
CA ALA A 100 -11.79 -6.77 -5.63
C ALA A 100 -11.07 -6.72 -4.27
N SER A 101 -10.43 -7.83 -3.87
CA SER A 101 -9.65 -7.88 -2.63
C SER A 101 -8.45 -6.93 -2.67
N LEU A 102 -7.69 -6.90 -3.76
CA LEU A 102 -6.56 -6.01 -3.94
C LEU A 102 -6.99 -4.55 -3.98
N THR A 103 -8.12 -4.25 -4.64
CA THR A 103 -8.71 -2.90 -4.66
C THR A 103 -9.04 -2.42 -3.25
N PHE A 104 -9.62 -3.30 -2.43
CA PHE A 104 -9.93 -2.98 -1.03
C PHE A 104 -8.64 -2.75 -0.21
N GLN A 105 -7.67 -3.66 -0.31
CA GLN A 105 -6.37 -3.50 0.37
C GLN A 105 -5.65 -2.22 -0.05
N MET A 106 -5.71 -1.84 -1.33
CA MET A 106 -5.14 -0.58 -1.81
C MET A 106 -5.82 0.63 -1.19
N ALA A 107 -7.15 0.62 -1.04
CA ALA A 107 -7.87 1.72 -0.40
C ALA A 107 -7.49 1.85 1.09
N GLU A 108 -7.41 0.72 1.81
CA GLU A 108 -6.98 0.71 3.22
C GLU A 108 -5.53 1.19 3.37
N THR A 109 -4.62 0.64 2.57
CA THR A 109 -3.20 0.98 2.65
C THR A 109 -2.95 2.45 2.25
N SER A 110 -3.74 2.97 1.30
CA SER A 110 -3.70 4.39 0.93
C SER A 110 -4.18 5.32 2.05
N ALA A 111 -5.15 4.88 2.86
CA ALA A 111 -5.57 5.65 4.04
C ALA A 111 -4.49 5.60 5.13
N VAL A 112 -3.91 4.42 5.37
CA VAL A 112 -2.81 4.24 6.33
C VAL A 112 -1.62 5.12 5.98
N ILE A 113 -1.10 5.07 4.77
CA ILE A 113 0.09 5.86 4.40
C ILE A 113 -0.14 7.37 4.51
N ARG A 114 -1.35 7.87 4.21
CA ARG A 114 -1.68 9.29 4.41
C ARG A 114 -1.59 9.69 5.87
N ASN A 115 -2.11 8.86 6.78
CA ASN A 115 -2.03 9.11 8.21
C ASN A 115 -0.59 9.07 8.72
N GLU A 116 0.20 8.08 8.25
CA GLU A 116 1.61 7.97 8.63
C GLU A 116 2.45 9.14 8.10
N ILE A 117 2.18 9.65 6.89
CA ILE A 117 2.84 10.85 6.37
C ILE A 117 2.53 12.09 7.23
N ILE A 118 1.27 12.26 7.66
CA ILE A 118 0.88 13.35 8.56
C ILE A 118 1.60 13.22 9.92
N ARG A 119 1.66 12.01 10.46
CA ARG A 119 2.38 11.71 11.71
C ARG A 119 3.87 12.03 11.58
N LEU A 120 4.50 11.61 10.49
CA LEU A 120 5.89 11.93 10.16
C LEU A 120 6.13 13.44 10.10
N ALA A 121 5.23 14.20 9.46
CA ALA A 121 5.30 15.66 9.40
C ALA A 121 5.32 16.30 10.81
N GLY A 122 4.47 15.81 11.71
CA GLY A 122 4.46 16.23 13.10
C GLY A 122 5.78 15.94 13.81
N LEU A 123 6.31 14.73 13.64
CA LEU A 123 7.59 14.32 14.23
C LEU A 123 8.77 15.15 13.71
N VAL A 124 8.83 15.42 12.40
CA VAL A 124 9.84 16.30 11.78
C VAL A 124 9.76 17.70 12.36
N ALA A 125 8.56 18.28 12.47
CA ALA A 125 8.39 19.62 13.02
C ALA A 125 8.84 19.73 14.49
N LEU A 126 8.57 18.71 15.29
CA LEU A 126 8.96 18.67 16.70
C LEU A 126 10.47 18.46 16.86
N CYS A 127 11.04 17.48 16.17
CA CYS A 127 12.47 17.20 16.26
C CYS A 127 13.31 18.36 15.70
N ARG A 128 12.78 19.18 14.77
CA ARG A 128 13.50 20.32 14.19
C ARG A 128 14.00 21.31 15.23
N HIS A 129 13.32 21.43 16.37
CA HIS A 129 13.75 22.30 17.46
C HIS A 129 15.05 21.82 18.13
N PHE A 130 15.28 20.51 18.16
CA PHE A 130 16.40 19.87 18.85
C PHE A 130 17.50 19.42 17.90
N GLU A 131 17.14 18.74 16.80
CA GLU A 131 18.04 18.27 15.76
C GLU A 131 17.56 18.77 14.37
N PRO A 132 17.96 20.01 14.00
CA PRO A 132 17.51 20.62 12.75
C PRO A 132 18.04 19.87 11.51
N GLU A 133 19.28 19.37 11.55
CA GLU A 133 19.91 18.64 10.43
C GLU A 133 19.21 17.30 10.14
N LEU A 134 18.88 16.53 11.19
CA LEU A 134 18.11 15.30 11.06
C LEU A 134 16.74 15.57 10.46
N SER A 135 16.07 16.61 10.96
CA SER A 135 14.73 16.98 10.52
C SER A 135 14.71 17.47 9.07
N GLU A 136 15.75 18.21 8.65
CA GLU A 136 15.90 18.66 7.27
C GLU A 136 16.18 17.48 6.31
N SER A 137 17.07 16.54 6.68
CA SER A 137 17.31 15.34 5.87
C SER A 137 16.04 14.50 5.73
N VAL A 138 15.37 14.15 6.83
CA VAL A 138 14.12 13.38 6.77
C VAL A 138 13.02 14.15 5.99
N GLY A 139 12.98 15.47 6.17
CA GLY A 139 12.10 16.36 5.42
C GLY A 139 12.28 16.24 3.91
N ASN A 140 13.50 16.45 3.44
CA ASN A 140 13.84 16.51 2.02
C ASN A 140 13.85 15.12 1.35
N ASP A 141 14.39 14.12 2.03
CA ASP A 141 14.65 12.81 1.44
C ASP A 141 13.40 11.91 1.45
N ILE A 142 12.47 12.15 2.38
CA ILE A 142 11.33 11.26 2.63
C ILE A 142 10.01 12.03 2.67
N LEU A 143 9.85 13.01 3.56
CA LEU A 143 8.55 13.62 3.83
C LEU A 143 8.00 14.41 2.63
N TYR A 144 8.74 15.37 2.08
CA TYR A 144 8.23 16.23 1.00
C TYR A 144 7.89 15.46 -0.28
N PRO A 145 8.70 14.50 -0.76
CA PRO A 145 8.30 13.64 -1.87
C PRO A 145 6.97 12.89 -1.62
N LEU A 146 6.78 12.39 -0.40
CA LEU A 146 5.57 11.63 -0.03
C LEU A 146 4.35 12.53 0.16
N LEU A 147 4.51 13.75 0.68
CA LEU A 147 3.44 14.75 0.74
C LEU A 147 2.92 15.07 -0.67
N SER A 148 3.82 15.29 -1.62
CA SER A 148 3.44 15.54 -3.01
C SER A 148 2.72 14.33 -3.62
N LYS A 149 3.26 13.13 -3.40
CA LYS A 149 2.72 11.88 -3.97
C LYS A 149 1.33 11.54 -3.43
N TYR A 150 1.10 11.66 -2.12
CA TYR A 150 -0.11 11.12 -1.48
C TYR A 150 -1.13 12.17 -1.02
N LEU A 151 -0.70 13.40 -0.75
CA LEU A 151 -1.56 14.48 -0.28
C LEU A 151 -1.70 15.62 -1.29
N SER A 152 -0.91 15.63 -2.36
CA SER A 152 -0.90 16.70 -3.37
C SER A 152 -0.59 18.08 -2.76
N ILE A 153 0.28 18.10 -1.75
CA ILE A 153 0.79 19.29 -1.06
C ILE A 153 2.23 19.55 -1.52
#